data_AF-A0A151I0M4-F1
#
_entry.id   AF-A0A151I0M4-F1
#
_cell.length_a   1.000
_cell.length_b   1.000
_cell.length_c   1.000
_cell.angle_alpha   90.00
_cell.angle_beta   90.00
_cell.angle_gamma   90.00
#
_symmetry.space_group_name_H-M   'P 1'
#
loop_
_entity.id
_entity.type
_entity.pdbx_description
1 polymer ?
#
loop_
_entity_poly.entity_id
_entity_poly.type
_entity_poly.pdbx_seq_one_letter_code
_entity_poly.pdbx_strand_id
1 'polypeptide(L)'
;MVPLVVLNELEGLARGADARDCPPASRATLNPEHVVRVAESAKAALAFARSRNPAIRCLTTRGTVLTSSTFTVEEDVDKDGLTRNDDRILTTCLSLCRSNKDQANAEEGQPRRLRREVVLLTEDRNLRVKALARDVPVREVPDFMQWAGLG
;
A
#
# COMPACT_ATOMS: atom_id res chain seq x y z
N MET A 1 -6.39 -5.91 1.63
CA MET A 1 -5.91 -5.89 0.23
C MET A 1 -4.51 -5.30 0.21
N VAL A 2 -3.59 -5.86 -0.58
CA VAL A 2 -2.18 -5.45 -0.60
C VAL A 2 -1.81 -5.01 -2.01
N PRO A 3 -1.42 -3.75 -2.25
CA PRO A 3 -0.93 -3.29 -3.54
C PRO A 3 0.38 -4.00 -3.93
N LEU A 4 0.56 -4.32 -5.21
CA LEU A 4 1.74 -5.03 -5.70
C LEU A 4 3.04 -4.25 -5.47
N VAL A 5 3.00 -2.91 -5.55
CA VAL A 5 4.16 -2.06 -5.24
C VAL A 5 4.70 -2.29 -3.84
N VAL A 6 3.83 -2.57 -2.85
CA VAL A 6 4.22 -2.86 -1.47
C VAL A 6 4.87 -4.25 -1.38
N LEU A 7 4.36 -5.24 -2.13
CA LEU A 7 4.99 -6.56 -2.19
C LEU A 7 6.39 -6.49 -2.80
N ASN A 8 6.57 -5.71 -3.87
CA ASN A 8 7.86 -5.52 -4.51
C ASN A 8 8.87 -4.85 -3.55
N GLU A 9 8.44 -3.84 -2.79
CA GLU A 9 9.28 -3.24 -1.75
C GLU A 9 9.65 -4.24 -0.65
N LEU A 10 8.69 -5.03 -0.16
CA LEU A 10 8.96 -6.07 0.84
C LEU A 10 9.92 -7.12 0.30
N GLU A 11 9.86 -7.50 -0.97
CA GLU A 11 10.82 -8.39 -1.61
C GLU A 11 12.23 -7.80 -1.64
N GLY A 12 12.34 -6.50 -1.96
CA GLY A 12 13.61 -5.77 -1.89
C GLY A 12 14.18 -5.75 -0.46
N LEU A 13 13.36 -5.44 0.54
CA LEU A 13 13.75 -5.41 1.95
C LEU A 13 14.14 -6.81 2.47
N ALA A 14 13.43 -7.86 2.05
CA ALA A 14 13.67 -9.24 2.48
C ALA A 14 15.02 -9.80 2.03
N ARG A 15 15.59 -9.26 0.93
CA ARG A 15 16.96 -9.59 0.48
C ARG A 15 18.04 -8.98 1.39
N GLY A 16 17.67 -8.02 2.25
CA GLY A 16 18.60 -7.23 3.03
C GLY A 16 19.35 -6.22 2.16
N ALA A 17 20.17 -5.37 2.78
CA ALA A 17 21.06 -4.45 2.08
C ALA A 17 22.19 -5.26 1.38
N ASP A 18 21.86 -5.90 0.28
CA ASP A 18 22.79 -6.68 -0.51
C ASP A 18 23.93 -5.77 -1.02
N ALA A 19 25.17 -6.26 -1.01
CA ALA A 19 26.38 -5.42 -1.15
C ALA A 19 26.53 -4.70 -2.49
N ARG A 20 25.65 -4.99 -3.45
CA ARG A 20 25.78 -4.59 -4.85
C ARG A 20 24.88 -3.41 -5.23
N ASP A 21 23.82 -3.13 -4.47
CA ASP A 21 22.76 -2.19 -4.87
C ASP A 21 22.71 -0.90 -4.04
N CYS A 22 23.64 -0.70 -3.10
CA CYS A 22 23.72 0.53 -2.29
C CYS A 22 25.04 1.29 -2.55
N PRO A 23 24.97 2.60 -2.85
CA PRO A 23 26.15 3.45 -2.86
C PRO A 23 26.88 3.37 -1.50
N PRO A 24 28.23 3.34 -1.48
CA PRO A 24 29.01 3.13 -0.26
C PRO A 24 28.72 4.17 0.84
N ALA A 25 28.27 5.38 0.47
CA ALA A 25 27.90 6.44 1.42
C ALA A 25 26.63 6.14 2.25
N SER A 26 25.70 5.33 1.75
CA SER A 26 24.44 4.99 2.43
C SER A 26 24.54 3.73 3.29
N ARG A 27 25.57 2.90 3.05
CA ARG A 27 25.86 1.69 3.84
C ARG A 27 26.52 2.00 5.19
N ALA A 28 27.32 3.06 5.26
CA ALA A 28 28.07 3.42 6.47
C ALA A 28 27.20 3.98 7.60
N THR A 29 25.94 4.32 7.32
CA THR A 29 25.03 5.02 8.25
C THR A 29 23.91 4.13 8.81
N LEU A 30 23.70 2.93 8.27
CA LEU A 30 22.61 2.05 8.70
C LEU A 30 23.10 1.02 9.72
N ASN A 31 22.43 0.95 10.87
CA ASN A 31 22.71 -0.06 11.90
C ASN A 31 22.51 -1.47 11.31
N PRO A 32 23.54 -2.34 11.30
CA PRO A 32 23.43 -3.71 10.77
C PRO A 32 22.31 -4.53 11.41
N GLU A 33 22.09 -4.39 12.72
CA GLU A 33 21.02 -5.10 13.44
C GLU A 33 19.63 -4.65 12.97
N HIS A 34 19.49 -3.37 12.65
CA HIS A 34 18.24 -2.83 12.12
C HIS A 34 17.95 -3.40 10.72
N VAL A 35 18.97 -3.49 9.85
CA VAL A 35 18.82 -4.08 8.50
C VAL A 35 18.36 -5.53 8.59
N VAL A 36 18.99 -6.34 9.46
CA VAL A 36 18.59 -7.74 9.67
C VAL A 36 17.15 -7.81 10.18
N ARG A 37 16.79 -7.01 11.18
CA ARG A 37 15.44 -6.99 11.74
C ARG A 37 14.37 -6.65 10.70
N VAL A 38 14.62 -5.62 9.88
CA VAL A 38 13.70 -5.23 8.80
C VAL A 38 13.57 -6.34 7.75
N ALA A 39 14.68 -6.97 7.36
CA ALA A 39 14.65 -8.07 6.39
C ALA A 39 13.84 -9.27 6.91
N GLU A 40 14.02 -9.67 8.17
CA GLU A 40 13.24 -10.75 8.78
C GLU A 40 11.75 -10.40 8.89
N SER A 41 11.42 -9.18 9.31
CA SER A 41 10.04 -8.68 9.31
C SER A 41 9.42 -8.70 7.90
N ALA A 42 10.19 -8.31 6.88
CA ALA A 42 9.72 -8.32 5.49
C ALA A 42 9.47 -9.75 4.98
N LYS A 43 10.34 -10.72 5.32
CA LYS A 43 10.12 -12.15 5.01
C LYS A 43 8.84 -12.67 5.67
N ALA A 44 8.62 -12.36 6.94
CA ALA A 44 7.40 -12.75 7.66
C ALA A 44 6.14 -12.14 7.03
N ALA A 45 6.19 -10.84 6.69
CA ALA A 45 5.09 -10.16 6.01
C ALA A 45 4.76 -10.76 4.63
N LEU A 46 5.78 -11.09 3.83
CA LEU A 46 5.61 -11.76 2.54
C LEU A 46 5.00 -13.17 2.70
N ALA A 47 5.47 -13.94 3.69
CA ALA A 47 4.91 -15.26 3.97
C ALA A 47 3.43 -15.16 4.37
N PHE A 48 3.06 -14.17 5.19
CA PHE A 48 1.68 -13.91 5.56
C PHE A 48 0.83 -13.48 4.36
N ALA A 49 1.31 -12.53 3.55
CA ALA A 49 0.60 -12.02 2.38
C ALA A 49 0.35 -13.10 1.31
N ARG A 50 1.27 -14.08 1.20
CA ARG A 50 1.19 -15.23 0.27
C ARG A 50 0.47 -16.45 0.85
N SER A 51 0.04 -16.38 2.11
CA SER A 51 -0.71 -17.48 2.73
C SER A 51 -2.04 -17.71 1.99
N ARG A 52 -2.58 -18.94 2.04
CA ARG A 52 -3.88 -19.30 1.42
C ARG A 52 -5.07 -18.76 2.23
N ASN A 53 -5.02 -17.49 2.63
CA ASN A 53 -6.10 -16.82 3.35
C ASN A 53 -7.00 -16.05 2.36
N PRO A 54 -8.29 -16.42 2.21
CA PRO A 54 -9.19 -15.77 1.25
C PRO A 54 -9.50 -14.30 1.57
N ALA A 55 -9.24 -13.84 2.80
CA ALA A 55 -9.37 -12.44 3.20
C ALA A 55 -8.21 -11.56 2.71
N ILE A 56 -7.08 -12.18 2.31
CA ILE A 56 -5.91 -11.48 1.77
C ILE A 56 -5.99 -11.52 0.25
N ARG A 57 -5.95 -10.35 -0.37
CA ARG A 57 -5.99 -10.18 -1.84
C ARG A 57 -4.91 -9.22 -2.25
N CYS A 58 -4.14 -9.61 -3.27
CA CYS A 58 -3.13 -8.75 -3.87
C CYS A 58 -3.72 -8.01 -5.07
N LEU A 59 -3.31 -6.75 -5.28
CA LEU A 59 -3.89 -5.86 -6.28
C LEU A 59 -2.82 -5.27 -7.18
N THR A 60 -3.16 -5.17 -8.46
CA THR A 60 -2.46 -4.30 -9.41
C THR A 60 -2.72 -2.83 -9.05
N THR A 61 -1.88 -1.92 -9.55
CA THR A 61 -2.07 -0.46 -9.39
C THR A 61 -3.42 0.00 -9.98
N ARG A 62 -3.92 -0.73 -10.98
CA ARG A 62 -5.23 -0.52 -11.63
C ARG A 62 -6.42 -1.15 -10.89
N GLY A 63 -6.20 -1.82 -9.76
CA GLY A 63 -7.27 -2.41 -8.93
C GLY A 63 -7.71 -3.82 -9.33
N THR A 64 -7.01 -4.47 -10.27
CA THR A 64 -7.26 -5.87 -10.62
C THR A 64 -6.80 -6.78 -9.48
N VAL A 65 -7.72 -7.62 -9.00
CA VAL A 65 -7.41 -8.65 -7.99
C VAL A 65 -6.62 -9.78 -8.64
N LEU A 66 -5.45 -10.08 -8.07
CA LEU A 66 -4.61 -11.18 -8.49
C LEU A 66 -5.06 -12.48 -7.82
N THR A 67 -5.22 -13.53 -8.61
CA THR A 67 -5.58 -14.89 -8.14
C THR A 67 -4.39 -15.63 -7.52
N SER A 68 -3.17 -15.23 -7.86
CA SER A 68 -1.91 -15.69 -7.28
C SER A 68 -0.95 -14.51 -7.15
N SER A 69 -0.23 -14.45 -6.03
CA SER A 69 0.80 -13.45 -5.72
C SER A 69 2.22 -13.99 -5.97
N THR A 70 2.34 -15.12 -6.66
CA THR A 70 3.62 -15.74 -7.00
C THR A 70 3.99 -15.29 -8.40
N PHE A 71 4.96 -14.38 -8.51
CA PHE A 71 5.52 -13.86 -9.76
C PHE A 71 4.55 -13.00 -10.58
N THR A 72 4.42 -11.73 -10.18
CA THR A 72 3.72 -10.71 -10.96
C THR A 72 4.59 -9.48 -11.04
N VAL A 73 5.16 -9.22 -12.21
CA VAL A 73 5.72 -7.91 -12.55
C VAL A 73 4.58 -7.13 -13.19
N GLU A 74 4.19 -6.02 -12.57
CA GLU A 74 3.38 -5.04 -13.28
C GLU A 74 4.29 -4.26 -14.21
N GLU A 75 3.99 -4.28 -15.51
CA GLU A 75 4.53 -3.28 -16.42
C GLU A 75 3.96 -1.92 -15.99
N ASP A 76 4.81 -1.10 -15.37
CA ASP A 76 4.49 0.27 -15.07
C ASP A 76 4.33 1.06 -16.36
N VAL A 77 3.15 1.66 -16.53
CA VAL A 77 2.85 2.51 -17.68
C VAL A 77 3.60 3.85 -17.59
N ASP A 78 4.24 4.15 -16.46
CA ASP A 78 5.04 5.36 -16.26
C ASP A 78 6.49 5.17 -16.70
N LYS A 79 6.75 5.56 -17.96
CA LYS A 79 8.09 5.60 -18.56
C LYS A 79 9.01 6.67 -17.98
N ASP A 80 8.51 7.56 -17.12
CA ASP A 80 9.23 8.76 -16.68
C ASP A 80 9.86 8.66 -15.27
N GLY A 81 9.67 7.55 -14.54
CA GLY A 81 10.29 7.32 -13.23
C GLY A 81 9.91 8.34 -12.13
N LEU A 82 8.91 9.19 -12.40
CA LEU A 82 8.52 10.31 -11.54
C LEU A 82 7.43 9.92 -10.53
N THR A 83 6.67 8.86 -10.81
CA THR A 83 5.61 8.37 -9.91
C THR A 83 6.21 7.63 -8.73
N ARG A 84 5.91 8.13 -7.53
CA ARG A 84 6.35 7.50 -6.29
C ARG A 84 5.44 6.34 -5.91
N ASN A 85 5.97 5.45 -5.07
CA ASN A 85 5.19 4.32 -4.57
C ASN A 85 3.92 4.76 -3.81
N ASP A 86 3.98 5.90 -3.11
CA ASP A 86 2.79 6.59 -2.56
C ASP A 86 1.69 6.79 -3.60
N ASP A 87 2.04 7.30 -4.78
CA ASP A 87 1.08 7.65 -5.81
C ASP A 87 0.45 6.38 -6.41
N ARG A 88 1.22 5.29 -6.50
CA ARG A 88 0.74 3.96 -6.90
C ARG A 88 -0.22 3.36 -5.87
N ILE A 89 0.10 3.45 -4.58
CA ILE A 89 -0.79 3.02 -3.48
C ILE A 89 -2.11 3.81 -3.53
N LEU A 90 -2.05 5.12 -3.71
CA LEU A 90 -3.23 5.97 -3.80
C LEU A 90 -4.06 5.69 -5.05
N THR A 91 -3.42 5.45 -6.19
CA THR A 91 -4.08 5.07 -7.44
C THR A 91 -4.82 3.74 -7.26
N THR A 92 -4.20 2.79 -6.56
CA THR A 92 -4.85 1.52 -6.18
C THR A 92 -6.10 1.80 -5.34
N CYS A 93 -6.00 2.63 -4.29
CA CYS A 93 -7.15 2.98 -3.44
C CYS A 93 -8.29 3.62 -4.25
N LEU A 94 -7.96 4.56 -5.15
CA LEU A 94 -8.95 5.23 -5.98
C LEU A 94 -9.61 4.30 -6.99
N SER A 95 -8.87 3.35 -7.57
CA SER A 95 -9.41 2.37 -8.52
C SER A 95 -10.51 1.52 -7.87
N LEU A 96 -10.34 1.15 -6.60
CA LEU A 96 -11.33 0.42 -5.81
C LEU A 96 -12.55 1.27 -5.45
N CYS A 97 -12.40 2.59 -5.34
CA CYS A 97 -13.49 3.53 -5.05
C CYS A 97 -14.41 3.81 -6.25
N ARG A 98 -13.96 3.54 -7.49
CA ARG A 98 -14.69 3.89 -8.73
C ARG A 98 -15.95 3.05 -8.99
N SER A 99 -16.18 1.97 -8.24
CA SER A 99 -17.38 1.13 -8.44
C SER A 99 -18.69 1.79 -7.99
N ASN A 100 -18.63 2.90 -7.26
CA ASN A 100 -19.83 3.54 -6.69
C ASN A 100 -20.49 4.48 -7.72
N LYS A 101 -21.31 3.91 -8.60
CA LYS A 101 -22.21 4.64 -9.51
C LYS A 101 -23.29 5.46 -8.76
N ASP A 102 -23.44 5.22 -7.45
CA ASP A 102 -24.46 5.85 -6.59
C ASP A 102 -24.01 7.16 -5.94
N GLN A 103 -23.01 7.85 -6.49
CA GLN A 103 -22.76 9.24 -6.09
C GLN A 103 -23.88 10.11 -6.65
N ALA A 104 -25.03 10.08 -5.98
CA ALA A 104 -26.14 10.97 -6.24
C ALA A 104 -25.62 12.40 -6.27
N ASN A 105 -26.00 13.13 -7.33
CA ASN A 105 -25.68 14.55 -7.49
C ASN A 105 -26.05 15.27 -6.19
N ALA A 106 -25.08 15.97 -5.61
CA ALA A 106 -25.33 16.76 -4.41
C ALA A 106 -26.43 17.78 -4.73
N GLU A 107 -27.53 17.73 -3.99
CA GLU A 107 -28.55 18.77 -4.05
C GLU A 107 -27.92 20.10 -3.61
N GLU A 108 -28.29 21.18 -4.30
CA GLU A 108 -27.73 22.50 -4.07
C GLU A 108 -27.95 22.93 -2.61
N GLY A 109 -26.85 23.28 -1.91
CA GLY A 109 -26.87 23.64 -0.49
C GLY A 109 -26.64 22.49 0.51
N GLN A 110 -26.55 21.23 0.06
CA GLN A 110 -26.23 20.10 0.95
C GLN A 110 -24.73 19.74 0.93
N PRO A 111 -24.18 19.26 2.07
CA PRO A 111 -22.82 18.75 2.11
C PRO A 111 -22.64 17.56 1.16
N ARG A 112 -21.57 17.60 0.35
CA ARG A 112 -21.21 16.50 -0.54
C ARG A 112 -20.98 15.22 0.27
N ARG A 113 -21.78 14.18 0.02
CA ARG A 113 -21.63 12.85 0.65
C ARG A 113 -20.99 11.86 -0.31
N LEU A 114 -19.90 11.24 0.11
CA LEU A 114 -19.14 10.29 -0.68
C LEU A 114 -19.09 8.94 0.03
N ARG A 115 -19.68 7.90 -0.58
CA ARG A 115 -19.52 6.51 -0.09
C ARG A 115 -18.17 5.97 -0.52
N ARG A 116 -17.42 5.42 0.44
CA ARG A 116 -16.10 4.79 0.24
C ARG A 116 -16.09 3.46 0.99
N GLU A 117 -15.69 2.40 0.29
CA GLU A 117 -15.60 1.04 0.86
C GLU A 117 -14.13 0.62 1.10
N VAL A 118 -13.23 1.60 1.06
CA VAL A 118 -11.79 1.42 1.19
C VAL A 118 -11.29 2.35 2.28
N VAL A 119 -10.41 1.84 3.12
CA VAL A 119 -9.66 2.60 4.11
C VAL A 119 -8.17 2.30 3.91
N LEU A 120 -7.36 3.33 3.76
CA LEU A 120 -5.91 3.21 3.72
C LEU A 120 -5.38 3.11 5.15
N LEU A 121 -4.57 2.08 5.43
CA LEU A 121 -3.92 1.90 6.73
C LEU A 121 -2.47 2.36 6.63
N THR A 122 -2.11 3.43 7.34
CA THR A 122 -0.74 3.96 7.36
C THR A 122 -0.52 4.89 8.56
N GLU A 123 0.71 4.88 9.08
CA GLU A 123 1.21 5.86 10.05
C GLU A 123 1.98 7.01 9.36
N ASP A 124 2.23 6.92 8.04
CA ASP A 124 2.96 7.95 7.30
C ASP A 124 2.12 9.22 7.12
N ARG A 125 2.65 10.33 7.64
CA ARG A 125 2.00 11.65 7.60
C ARG A 125 1.80 12.18 6.18
N ASN A 126 2.78 12.00 5.29
CA ASN A 126 2.72 12.53 3.92
C ASN A 126 1.67 11.76 3.11
N LEU A 127 1.70 10.43 3.19
CA LEU A 127 0.72 9.57 2.53
C LEU A 127 -0.69 9.82 3.08
N ARG A 128 -0.83 10.02 4.39
CA ARG A 128 -2.10 10.41 5.02
C ARG A 128 -2.65 11.72 4.46
N VAL A 129 -1.82 12.77 4.34
CA VAL A 129 -2.23 14.05 3.74
C VAL A 129 -2.64 13.86 2.29
N LYS A 130 -1.86 13.10 1.50
CA LYS A 130 -2.16 12.81 0.10
C LYS A 130 -3.47 12.01 -0.09
N ALA A 131 -3.80 11.13 0.84
CA ALA A 131 -5.04 10.34 0.85
C ALA A 131 -6.26 11.21 1.16
N LEU A 132 -6.19 12.04 2.20
CA LEU A 132 -7.26 12.96 2.59
C LEU A 132 -7.56 13.97 1.47
N ALA A 133 -6.54 14.48 0.79
CA ALA A 133 -6.70 15.38 -0.36
C ALA A 133 -7.42 14.73 -1.56
N ARG A 134 -7.60 13.41 -1.58
CA ARG A 134 -8.24 12.64 -2.64
C ARG A 134 -9.51 11.92 -2.18
N ASP A 135 -10.09 12.34 -1.05
CA ASP A 135 -11.28 11.72 -0.44
C ASP A 135 -11.11 10.21 -0.17
N VAL A 136 -9.90 9.78 0.21
CA VAL A 136 -9.60 8.40 0.63
C VAL A 136 -9.53 8.36 2.16
N PRO A 137 -10.42 7.59 2.83
CA PRO A 137 -10.37 7.39 4.27
C PRO A 137 -9.05 6.78 4.72
N VAL A 138 -8.51 7.25 5.84
CA VAL A 138 -7.21 6.81 6.35
C VAL A 138 -7.22 6.67 7.87
N ARG A 139 -6.59 5.61 8.36
CA ARG A 139 -6.45 5.27 9.78
C ARG A 139 -5.09 4.62 10.03
N GLU A 140 -4.63 4.69 11.27
CA GLU A 140 -3.52 3.84 11.74
C GLU A 140 -4.04 2.44 12.04
N VAL A 141 -3.17 1.44 12.04
CA VAL A 141 -3.58 0.05 12.29
C VAL A 141 -4.20 -0.13 13.68
N PRO A 142 -3.59 0.36 14.78
CA PRO A 142 -4.17 0.21 16.12
C PRO A 142 -5.57 0.85 16.25
N ASP A 143 -5.71 2.08 15.76
CA ASP A 143 -6.98 2.81 15.75
C ASP A 143 -8.06 2.07 14.97
N PHE A 144 -7.71 1.49 13.82
CA PHE A 144 -8.64 0.73 13.00
C PHE A 144 -9.08 -0.57 13.68
N MET A 145 -8.15 -1.25 14.38
CA MET A 145 -8.47 -2.45 15.15
C MET A 145 -9.44 -2.17 16.30
N GLN A 146 -9.23 -1.08 17.04
CA GLN A 146 -10.14 -0.65 18.11
C GLN A 146 -11.52 -0.32 17.54
N TRP A 147 -11.59 0.43 16.44
CA TRP A 147 -12.85 0.73 15.75
C TRP A 147 -13.58 -0.54 15.27
N ALA A 148 -12.83 -1.55 14.84
CA ALA A 148 -13.38 -2.84 14.41
C ALA A 148 -13.79 -3.77 15.56
N GLY A 149 -13.55 -3.39 16.83
CA GLY A 149 -13.81 -4.23 18.00
C GLY A 149 -12.86 -5.42 18.14
N LEU A 150 -11.66 -5.32 17.59
CA LEU A 150 -10.63 -6.36 17.60
C LEU A 150 -9.50 -6.11 18.63
N GLY A 151 -9.59 -5.02 19.40
CA GLY A 151 -8.59 -4.58 20.37
C GLY A 151 -9.20 -3.91 21.58
#